data_AF-A0A1B6YU97-F1
#
_entry.id   AF-A0A1B6YU97-F1
#
_cell.length_a   1.000
_cell.length_b   1.000
_cell.length_c   1.000
_cell.angle_alpha   90.00
_cell.angle_beta   90.00
_cell.angle_gamma   90.00
#
_symmetry.space_group_name_H-M   'P 1'
#
loop_
_entity.id
_entity.type
_entity.pdbx_description
1 polymer ?
#
loop_
_entity_poly.entity_id
_entity_poly.type
_entity_poly.pdbx_seq_one_letter_code
_entity_poly.pdbx_strand_id
1 'polypeptide(L)'
;MSVSRIILALGLVAAIGACAPQPEPAQSLPDDQIAAQVYRHDGPPSLTLYTMVNNSNGSGAHTSLMVNGSQRVIFDPAGSFRHPRIATKNDVVYGVTPVMEDTYTRFHARETFHVIVQQVEVPPEVAEDVLRRILVAGPVPRAQCALSTSSLLRDVPGLNGAIRTTWFPNQLAEQFGNLPGATTQRLYEYDDADRFKALESFDPDRVRASREAQEAAKAE
;
A
#
# COMPACT_ATOMS: atom_id res chain seq x y z
N MET A 1 35.66 -37.44 -15.74
CA MET A 1 35.34 -36.45 -14.67
C MET A 1 33.83 -36.44 -14.51
N SER A 2 33.35 -36.87 -13.34
CA SER A 2 31.96 -37.30 -13.13
C SER A 2 30.97 -36.12 -13.18
N VAL A 3 29.88 -36.28 -13.94
CA VAL A 3 28.75 -35.34 -14.12
C VAL A 3 28.22 -34.78 -12.78
N SER A 4 28.38 -35.55 -11.70
CA SER A 4 28.07 -35.16 -10.32
C SER A 4 28.79 -33.90 -9.83
N ARG A 5 30.01 -33.60 -10.31
CA ARG A 5 30.75 -32.37 -9.91
C ARG A 5 30.25 -31.10 -10.61
N ILE A 6 29.64 -31.23 -11.79
CA ILE A 6 29.10 -30.09 -12.55
C ILE A 6 27.75 -29.66 -11.98
N ILE A 7 26.92 -30.62 -11.55
CA ILE A 7 25.60 -30.33 -10.93
C ILE A 7 25.78 -29.64 -9.57
N LEU A 8 26.77 -30.05 -8.77
CA LEU A 8 27.06 -29.42 -7.47
C LEU A 8 27.60 -27.99 -7.62
N ALA A 9 28.34 -27.70 -8.71
CA ALA A 9 28.86 -26.37 -9.00
C ALA A 9 27.76 -25.42 -9.53
N LEU A 10 26.79 -25.91 -10.30
CA LEU A 10 25.66 -25.09 -10.79
C LEU A 10 24.65 -24.74 -9.67
N GLY A 11 24.42 -25.64 -8.71
CA GLY A 11 23.55 -25.37 -7.56
C GLY A 11 24.08 -24.27 -6.63
N LEU A 12 25.41 -24.14 -6.53
CA LEU A 12 26.05 -23.16 -5.65
C LEU A 12 25.99 -21.72 -6.22
N VAL A 13 26.02 -21.55 -7.55
CA VAL A 13 25.93 -20.21 -8.18
C VAL A 13 24.51 -19.64 -8.15
N ALA A 14 23.48 -20.50 -8.19
CA ALA A 14 22.08 -20.07 -8.07
C ALA A 14 21.72 -19.58 -6.66
N ALA A 15 22.40 -20.07 -5.61
CA ALA A 15 22.12 -19.67 -4.24
C ALA A 15 22.65 -18.28 -3.87
N ILE A 16 23.69 -17.77 -4.55
CA ILE A 16 24.33 -16.48 -4.21
C ILE A 16 23.55 -15.28 -4.80
N GLY A 17 22.77 -15.49 -5.86
CA GLY A 17 21.93 -14.44 -6.45
C GLY A 17 20.62 -14.16 -5.70
N ALA A 18 20.20 -15.04 -4.79
CA ALA A 18 18.92 -14.96 -4.08
C ALA A 18 18.95 -14.07 -2.82
N CYS A 19 20.13 -13.65 -2.36
CA CYS A 19 20.29 -12.78 -1.19
C CYS A 19 20.52 -11.29 -1.55
N ALA A 20 20.48 -10.91 -2.82
CA ALA A 20 20.56 -9.50 -3.17
C ALA A 20 19.27 -8.80 -2.69
N PRO A 21 19.36 -7.80 -1.79
CA PRO A 21 18.19 -7.04 -1.38
C PRO A 21 17.57 -6.37 -2.61
N GLN A 22 16.24 -6.30 -2.64
CA GLN A 22 15.56 -5.58 -3.71
C GLN A 22 16.04 -4.13 -3.71
N PRO A 23 16.43 -3.58 -4.88
CA PRO A 23 16.87 -2.20 -4.94
C PRO A 23 15.71 -1.28 -4.57
N GLU A 24 16.05 -0.22 -3.85
CA GLU A 24 15.08 0.83 -3.53
C GLU A 24 14.56 1.48 -4.84
N PRO A 25 13.24 1.77 -4.94
CA PRO A 25 12.70 2.43 -6.11
C PRO A 25 13.38 3.79 -6.38
N ALA A 26 13.62 4.11 -7.65
CA ALA A 26 14.33 5.32 -8.07
C ALA A 26 13.68 6.65 -7.62
N GLN A 27 12.42 6.64 -7.17
CA GLN A 27 11.69 7.81 -6.71
C GLN A 27 11.53 7.87 -5.19
N SER A 28 12.27 7.04 -4.45
CA SER A 28 12.34 7.18 -3.00
C SER A 28 13.05 8.46 -2.58
N LEU A 29 12.46 9.17 -1.61
CA LEU A 29 13.04 10.36 -1.00
C LEU A 29 13.95 9.99 0.19
N PRO A 30 14.96 10.83 0.49
CA PRO A 30 15.78 10.69 1.69
C PRO A 30 14.98 10.98 2.97
N ASP A 31 15.47 10.50 4.11
CA ASP A 31 14.75 10.52 5.40
C ASP A 31 14.37 11.92 5.88
N ASP A 32 15.25 12.89 5.69
CA ASP A 32 15.03 14.29 6.06
C ASP A 32 13.87 14.92 5.27
N GLN A 33 13.72 14.56 3.99
CA GLN A 33 12.61 15.01 3.17
C GLN A 33 11.31 14.31 3.54
N ILE A 34 11.35 13.03 3.91
CA ILE A 34 10.16 12.29 4.37
C ILE A 34 9.61 12.86 5.68
N ALA A 35 10.48 13.25 6.61
CA ALA A 35 10.05 13.83 7.89
C ALA A 35 9.18 15.09 7.72
N ALA A 36 9.40 15.89 6.66
CA ALA A 36 8.59 17.06 6.33
C ALA A 36 7.20 16.72 5.74
N GLN A 37 6.96 15.46 5.39
CA GLN A 37 5.73 15.01 4.73
C GLN A 37 4.72 14.40 5.69
N VAL A 38 5.03 14.34 6.98
CA VAL A 38 4.12 13.83 8.02
C VAL A 38 2.79 14.58 7.94
N TYR A 39 1.71 13.82 7.76
CA TYR A 39 0.36 14.34 7.76
C TYR A 39 -0.47 13.55 8.77
N ARG A 40 -1.18 14.28 9.65
CA ARG A 40 -2.02 13.73 10.70
C ARG A 40 -3.48 13.96 10.38
N HIS A 41 -4.16 12.90 9.99
CA HIS A 41 -5.60 12.94 9.78
C HIS A 41 -6.32 13.05 11.14
N ASP A 42 -7.48 13.71 11.17
CA ASP A 42 -8.36 13.84 12.36
C ASP A 42 -9.32 12.67 12.56
N GLY A 43 -9.53 11.84 11.53
CA GLY A 43 -10.36 10.64 11.64
C GLY A 43 -9.82 9.62 12.66
N PRO A 44 -10.68 8.67 13.09
CA PRO A 44 -10.29 7.64 14.05
C PRO A 44 -9.17 6.76 13.51
N PRO A 45 -8.36 6.13 14.39
CA PRO A 45 -7.35 5.18 13.96
C PRO A 45 -8.00 4.04 13.18
N SER A 46 -7.48 3.77 12.00
CA SER A 46 -8.11 2.82 11.07
C SER A 46 -7.11 2.22 10.10
N LEU A 47 -7.49 1.05 9.59
CA LEU A 47 -6.81 0.35 8.52
C LEU A 47 -7.74 0.33 7.31
N THR A 48 -7.23 0.72 6.14
CA THR A 48 -7.98 0.66 4.87
C THR A 48 -7.24 -0.20 3.86
N LEU A 49 -7.82 -1.34 3.50
CA LEU A 49 -7.31 -2.21 2.45
C LEU A 49 -7.89 -1.81 1.10
N TYR A 50 -7.01 -1.58 0.13
CA TYR A 50 -7.38 -1.44 -1.27
C TYR A 50 -7.08 -2.74 -2.00
N THR A 51 -8.03 -3.20 -2.82
CA THR A 51 -7.85 -4.35 -3.70
C THR A 51 -8.31 -4.01 -5.09
N MET A 52 -7.40 -4.12 -6.06
CA MET A 52 -7.66 -3.82 -7.46
C MET A 52 -8.10 -5.10 -8.14
N VAL A 53 -9.31 -5.12 -8.67
CA VAL A 53 -9.95 -6.31 -9.23
C VAL A 53 -10.24 -6.09 -10.70
N ASN A 54 -9.79 -7.03 -11.52
CA ASN A 54 -9.98 -6.98 -12.96
C ASN A 54 -11.46 -7.09 -13.32
N ASN A 55 -12.00 -6.13 -14.07
CA ASN A 55 -13.40 -6.06 -14.43
C ASN A 55 -13.84 -7.20 -15.38
N SER A 56 -12.92 -7.76 -16.17
CA SER A 56 -13.22 -8.80 -17.16
C SER A 56 -13.31 -10.21 -16.58
N ASN A 57 -12.50 -10.53 -15.57
CA ASN A 57 -12.38 -11.90 -15.03
C ASN A 57 -12.45 -12.00 -13.51
N GLY A 58 -12.59 -10.88 -12.79
CA GLY A 58 -12.72 -10.85 -11.34
C GLY A 58 -11.44 -11.18 -10.57
N SER A 59 -10.29 -11.34 -11.23
CA SER A 59 -9.04 -11.65 -10.54
C SER A 59 -8.46 -10.42 -9.82
N GLY A 60 -7.93 -10.65 -8.61
CA GLY A 60 -7.24 -9.62 -7.83
C GLY A 60 -5.84 -9.38 -8.37
N ALA A 61 -5.57 -8.16 -8.85
CA ALA A 61 -4.33 -7.80 -9.51
C ALA A 61 -3.34 -7.09 -8.58
N HIS A 62 -3.83 -6.34 -7.59
CA HIS A 62 -2.97 -5.60 -6.66
C HIS A 62 -3.66 -5.39 -5.31
N THR A 63 -2.85 -5.14 -4.27
CA THR A 63 -3.34 -4.71 -2.97
C THR A 63 -2.40 -3.73 -2.31
N SER A 64 -2.97 -2.81 -1.54
CA SER A 64 -2.25 -1.86 -0.70
C SER A 64 -3.02 -1.58 0.58
N LEU A 65 -2.35 -1.01 1.56
CA LEU A 65 -2.88 -0.77 2.90
C LEU A 65 -2.61 0.67 3.33
N MET A 66 -3.67 1.46 3.51
CA MET A 66 -3.57 2.73 4.24
C MET A 66 -3.70 2.49 5.73
N VAL A 67 -2.85 3.18 6.49
CA VAL A 67 -2.89 3.19 7.94
C VAL A 67 -3.13 4.61 8.38
N ASN A 68 -4.18 4.83 9.16
CA ASN A 68 -4.39 6.06 9.89
C ASN A 68 -3.98 5.85 11.36
N GLY A 69 -2.77 6.28 11.71
CA GLY A 69 -2.25 6.29 13.08
C GLY A 69 -1.75 7.68 13.45
N SER A 70 -0.56 7.76 14.03
CA SER A 70 0.15 8.99 14.38
C SER A 70 0.59 9.81 13.16
N GLN A 71 0.50 9.19 11.98
CA GLN A 71 0.46 9.81 10.66
C GLN A 71 -0.34 8.90 9.71
N ARG A 72 -0.81 9.47 8.59
CA ARG A 72 -1.53 8.72 7.55
C ARG A 72 -0.63 8.45 6.35
N VAL A 73 -0.44 7.17 6.04
CA VAL A 73 0.43 6.67 4.98
C VAL A 73 -0.22 5.49 4.24
N ILE A 74 0.22 5.21 3.01
CA ILE A 74 -0.19 4.04 2.24
C ILE A 74 1.02 3.16 2.00
N PHE A 75 0.96 1.91 2.47
CA PHE A 75 1.89 0.85 2.06
C PHE A 75 1.39 0.23 0.75
N ASP A 76 2.14 0.47 -0.33
CA ASP A 76 1.85 0.10 -1.71
C ASP A 76 2.97 -0.82 -2.26
N PRO A 77 3.05 -2.09 -1.78
CA PRO A 77 4.15 -3.01 -2.06
C PRO A 77 4.29 -3.33 -3.55
N ALA A 78 5.48 -3.09 -4.11
CA ALA A 78 5.74 -3.16 -5.55
C ALA A 78 4.82 -2.26 -6.41
N GLY A 79 4.30 -1.19 -5.81
CA GLY A 79 3.25 -0.34 -6.35
C GLY A 79 3.67 0.62 -7.46
N SER A 80 2.67 0.95 -8.28
CA SER A 80 2.72 1.90 -9.40
C SER A 80 2.82 3.37 -9.08
N PHE A 81 2.30 3.73 -7.90
CA PHE A 81 1.91 5.10 -7.62
C PHE A 81 3.13 5.93 -7.23
N ARG A 82 3.80 6.46 -8.25
CA ARG A 82 5.11 7.11 -8.15
C ARG A 82 5.13 8.31 -9.10
N HIS A 83 5.43 9.49 -8.56
CA HIS A 83 5.56 10.75 -9.30
C HIS A 83 6.58 11.64 -8.56
N PRO A 84 7.39 12.49 -9.23
CA PRO A 84 8.37 13.36 -8.57
C PRO A 84 7.82 14.31 -7.49
N ARG A 85 6.50 14.53 -7.49
CA ARG A 85 5.78 15.37 -6.51
C ARG A 85 5.04 14.57 -5.44
N ILE A 86 5.12 13.24 -5.46
CA ILE A 86 4.55 12.36 -4.45
C ILE A 86 5.69 11.87 -3.56
N ALA A 87 5.56 12.11 -2.26
CA ALA A 87 6.55 11.66 -1.30
C ALA A 87 6.45 10.14 -1.09
N THR A 88 7.45 9.41 -1.58
CA THR A 88 7.55 7.96 -1.35
C THR A 88 8.89 7.60 -0.76
N LYS A 89 8.94 6.55 0.07
CA LYS A 89 10.16 5.86 0.47
C LYS A 89 9.90 4.38 0.54
N ASN A 90 10.76 3.59 -0.09
CA ASN A 90 10.51 2.19 -0.42
C ASN A 90 9.12 2.05 -1.10
N ASP A 91 8.24 1.28 -0.45
CA ASP A 91 6.87 1.05 -0.90
C ASP A 91 5.84 1.86 -0.10
N VAL A 92 6.24 2.89 0.62
CA VAL A 92 5.35 3.72 1.43
C VAL A 92 5.15 5.08 0.78
N VAL A 93 3.88 5.47 0.62
CA VAL A 93 3.44 6.82 0.24
C VAL A 93 3.14 7.62 1.51
N TYR A 94 3.78 8.77 1.66
CA TYR A 94 3.68 9.65 2.82
C TYR A 94 2.77 10.85 2.53
N GLY A 95 2.35 11.54 3.59
CA GLY A 95 1.60 12.79 3.45
C GLY A 95 0.20 12.61 2.87
N VAL A 96 -0.45 11.48 3.17
CA VAL A 96 -1.69 11.07 2.51
C VAL A 96 -2.87 11.91 3.01
N THR A 97 -3.10 13.09 2.42
CA THR A 97 -4.30 13.92 2.67
C THR A 97 -5.55 13.31 2.01
N PRO A 98 -6.77 13.79 2.30
CA PRO A 98 -7.99 13.31 1.63
C PRO A 98 -7.90 13.42 0.10
N VAL A 99 -7.30 14.49 -0.41
CA VAL A 99 -7.05 14.64 -1.86
C VAL A 99 -6.04 13.60 -2.37
N MET A 100 -4.98 13.30 -1.61
CA MET A 100 -4.00 12.28 -1.99
C MET A 100 -4.63 10.88 -2.00
N GLU A 101 -5.47 10.58 -1.01
CA GLU A 101 -6.23 9.33 -0.92
C GLU A 101 -7.17 9.17 -2.12
N ASP A 102 -8.01 10.17 -2.43
CA ASP A 102 -8.89 10.15 -3.61
C ASP A 102 -8.08 9.97 -4.91
N THR A 103 -6.97 10.70 -5.06
CA THR A 103 -6.07 10.54 -6.20
C THR A 103 -5.51 9.12 -6.28
N TYR A 104 -5.08 8.54 -5.16
CA TYR A 104 -4.54 7.19 -5.09
C TYR A 104 -5.58 6.14 -5.46
N THR A 105 -6.80 6.25 -4.93
CA THR A 105 -7.89 5.31 -5.21
C THR A 105 -8.30 5.41 -6.68
N ARG A 106 -8.49 6.62 -7.20
CA ARG A 106 -8.83 6.84 -8.61
C ARG A 106 -7.71 6.40 -9.54
N PHE A 107 -6.43 6.62 -9.21
CA PHE A 107 -5.33 6.08 -10.00
C PHE A 107 -5.46 4.57 -10.26
N HIS A 108 -6.07 3.84 -9.34
CA HIS A 108 -6.25 2.40 -9.45
C HIS A 108 -7.62 1.95 -9.96
N ALA A 109 -8.65 2.80 -9.90
CA ALA A 109 -9.94 2.56 -10.52
C ALA A 109 -9.90 3.06 -11.97
N ARG A 110 -10.11 2.17 -12.94
CA ARG A 110 -10.12 2.42 -14.39
C ARG A 110 -11.12 1.52 -15.10
N GLU A 111 -11.34 1.74 -16.39
CA GLU A 111 -12.17 0.85 -17.23
C GLU A 111 -11.83 -0.64 -17.02
N THR A 112 -10.56 -0.98 -16.86
CA THR A 112 -10.08 -2.36 -16.71
C THR A 112 -10.11 -2.91 -15.28
N PHE A 113 -10.14 -2.05 -14.26
CA PHE A 113 -10.09 -2.45 -12.84
C PHE A 113 -11.00 -1.59 -11.97
N HIS A 114 -11.75 -2.22 -11.08
CA HIS A 114 -12.38 -1.53 -9.97
C HIS A 114 -11.55 -1.69 -8.69
N VAL A 115 -11.75 -0.78 -7.74
CA VAL A 115 -11.09 -0.85 -6.43
C VAL A 115 -12.13 -1.23 -5.38
N ILE A 116 -11.89 -2.33 -4.68
CA ILE A 116 -12.57 -2.63 -3.42
C ILE A 116 -11.83 -1.86 -2.32
N VAL A 117 -12.54 -0.99 -1.62
CA VAL A 117 -12.04 -0.21 -0.49
C VAL A 117 -12.68 -0.75 0.77
N GLN A 118 -11.88 -1.33 1.67
CA GLN A 118 -12.38 -1.89 2.92
C GLN A 118 -11.72 -1.18 4.09
N GLN A 119 -12.51 -0.60 4.98
CA GLN A 119 -12.00 0.13 6.13
C GLN A 119 -12.49 -0.50 7.42
N VAL A 120 -11.61 -0.60 8.40
CA VAL A 120 -11.94 -1.01 9.77
C VAL A 120 -11.30 -0.02 10.74
N GLU A 121 -12.10 0.51 11.65
CA GLU A 121 -11.58 1.25 12.80
C GLU A 121 -10.92 0.28 13.78
N VAL A 122 -9.76 0.67 14.31
CA VAL A 122 -8.97 -0.17 15.21
C VAL A 122 -8.53 0.62 16.43
N PRO A 123 -8.18 -0.04 17.54
CA PRO A 123 -7.55 0.65 18.66
C PRO A 123 -6.27 1.40 18.22
N PRO A 124 -5.94 2.56 18.81
CA PRO A 124 -4.76 3.34 18.45
C PRO A 124 -3.47 2.52 18.41
N GLU A 125 -3.27 1.63 19.38
CA GLU A 125 -2.11 0.75 19.48
C GLU A 125 -1.98 -0.23 18.31
N VAL A 126 -3.10 -0.64 17.70
CA VAL A 126 -3.12 -1.50 16.51
C VAL A 126 -2.70 -0.71 15.29
N ALA A 127 -3.23 0.50 15.11
CA ALA A 127 -2.82 1.39 14.02
C ALA A 127 -1.32 1.73 14.12
N GLU A 128 -0.81 2.04 15.32
CA GLU A 128 0.62 2.30 15.54
C GLU A 128 1.51 1.08 15.30
N ASP A 129 1.05 -0.12 15.67
CA ASP A 129 1.81 -1.34 15.40
C ASP A 129 1.96 -1.59 13.90
N VAL A 130 0.85 -1.49 13.16
CA VAL A 130 0.86 -1.62 11.70
C VAL A 130 1.73 -0.53 11.07
N LEU A 131 1.57 0.73 11.49
CA LEU A 131 2.35 1.86 11.00
C LEU A 131 3.85 1.61 11.17
N ARG A 132 4.29 1.19 12.35
CA ARG A 132 5.71 0.91 12.60
C ARG A 132 6.25 -0.19 11.69
N ARG A 133 5.47 -1.25 11.47
CA ARG A 133 5.86 -2.37 10.61
C ARG A 133 5.99 -1.96 9.15
N ILE A 134 5.10 -1.11 8.63
CA ILE A 134 5.18 -0.64 7.24
C ILE A 134 6.34 0.35 7.04
N LEU A 135 6.64 1.20 8.03
CA LEU A 135 7.72 2.20 7.91
C LEU A 135 9.12 1.57 7.87
N VAL A 136 9.28 0.39 8.46
CA VAL A 136 10.53 -0.39 8.40
C VAL A 136 10.50 -1.47 7.31
N ALA A 137 9.40 -1.58 6.56
CA ALA A 137 9.33 -2.51 5.44
C ALA A 137 10.27 -2.02 4.32
N GLY A 138 11.14 -2.92 3.87
CA GLY A 138 11.96 -2.70 2.68
C GLY A 138 11.15 -2.79 1.39
N PRO A 139 11.80 -2.55 0.23
CA PRO A 139 11.17 -2.74 -1.08
C PRO A 139 10.67 -4.18 -1.26
N VAL A 140 9.43 -4.32 -1.70
CA VAL A 140 8.79 -5.61 -1.91
C VAL A 140 8.96 -6.07 -3.37
N PRO A 141 9.33 -7.33 -3.62
CA PRO A 141 9.36 -7.87 -4.98
C PRO A 141 7.99 -7.81 -5.68
N ARG A 142 8.00 -7.69 -7.01
CA ARG A 142 6.76 -7.73 -7.80
C ARG A 142 5.95 -9.01 -7.53
N ALA A 143 4.64 -8.89 -7.62
CA ALA A 143 3.67 -9.96 -7.35
C ALA A 143 3.66 -10.50 -5.90
N GLN A 144 4.34 -9.82 -4.96
CA GLN A 144 4.28 -10.15 -3.53
C GLN A 144 3.42 -9.16 -2.73
N CYS A 145 2.62 -8.31 -3.37
CA CYS A 145 1.80 -7.31 -2.68
C CYS A 145 0.88 -7.93 -1.62
N ALA A 146 0.10 -8.95 -1.98
CA ALA A 146 -0.77 -9.63 -1.02
C ALA A 146 0.00 -10.46 0.01
N LEU A 147 1.12 -11.07 -0.37
CA LEU A 147 1.97 -11.82 0.54
C LEU A 147 2.53 -10.93 1.65
N SER A 148 3.14 -9.80 1.27
CA SER A 148 3.76 -8.88 2.21
C SER A 148 2.72 -8.23 3.12
N THR A 149 1.59 -7.75 2.56
CA THR A 149 0.52 -7.15 3.35
C THR A 149 -0.13 -8.16 4.30
N SER A 150 -0.48 -9.36 3.82
CA SER A 150 -1.12 -10.38 4.66
C SER A 150 -0.18 -10.93 5.74
N SER A 151 1.11 -11.08 5.45
CA SER A 151 2.11 -11.52 6.44
C SER A 151 2.30 -10.47 7.53
N LEU A 152 2.35 -9.18 7.15
CA LEU A 152 2.42 -8.08 8.11
C LEU A 152 1.20 -8.06 9.02
N LEU A 153 -0.01 -8.14 8.46
CA LEU A 153 -1.27 -8.10 9.23
C LEU A 153 -1.49 -9.34 10.10
N ARG A 154 -1.08 -10.53 9.65
CA ARG A 154 -1.16 -11.76 10.45
C ARG A 154 -0.45 -11.62 11.80
N ASP A 155 0.68 -10.91 11.81
CA ASP A 155 1.54 -10.79 13.00
C ASP A 155 1.11 -9.63 13.93
N VAL A 156 -0.02 -8.98 13.66
CA VAL A 156 -0.60 -7.90 14.48
C VAL A 156 -1.53 -8.51 15.54
N PRO A 157 -1.16 -8.47 16.84
CA PRO A 157 -1.96 -9.12 17.89
C PRO A 157 -3.40 -8.63 17.96
N GLY A 158 -3.63 -7.33 17.71
CA GLY A 158 -4.96 -6.72 17.76
C GLY A 158 -5.93 -7.15 16.66
N LEU A 159 -5.47 -7.92 15.66
CA LEU A 159 -6.34 -8.55 14.65
C LEU A 159 -6.75 -9.97 15.03
N ASN A 160 -6.34 -10.47 16.22
CA ASN A 160 -6.77 -11.74 16.81
C ASN A 160 -6.63 -12.96 15.88
N GLY A 161 -5.62 -12.97 15.00
CA GLY A 161 -5.38 -14.05 14.04
C GLY A 161 -6.43 -14.18 12.93
N ALA A 162 -7.25 -13.15 12.70
CA ALA A 162 -8.27 -13.14 11.65
C ALA A 162 -7.68 -13.13 10.23
N ILE A 163 -6.45 -12.61 10.07
CA ILE A 163 -5.74 -12.57 8.80
C ILE A 163 -4.71 -13.70 8.73
N ARG A 164 -4.82 -14.52 7.70
CA ARG A 164 -3.83 -15.54 7.31
C ARG A 164 -3.03 -15.04 6.13
N THR A 165 -1.80 -15.53 6.03
CA THR A 165 -0.94 -15.25 4.88
C THR A 165 -1.54 -15.81 3.61
N THR A 166 -1.57 -15.00 2.56
CA THR A 166 -2.01 -15.38 1.22
C THR A 166 -1.23 -14.63 0.16
N TRP A 167 -1.09 -15.24 -1.01
CA TRP A 167 -0.53 -14.62 -2.20
C TRP A 167 -1.60 -13.91 -3.05
N PHE A 168 -2.88 -14.06 -2.71
CA PHE A 168 -3.99 -13.66 -3.57
C PHE A 168 -4.71 -12.44 -3.00
N PRO A 169 -4.74 -11.30 -3.72
CA PRO A 169 -5.41 -10.09 -3.24
C PRO A 169 -6.88 -10.30 -2.87
N ASN A 170 -7.64 -11.06 -3.68
CA ASN A 170 -9.04 -11.35 -3.39
C ASN A 170 -9.25 -12.12 -2.08
N GLN A 171 -8.36 -13.06 -1.75
CA GLN A 171 -8.44 -13.80 -0.49
C GLN A 171 -8.08 -12.91 0.70
N LEU A 172 -7.18 -11.95 0.52
CA LEU A 172 -6.88 -10.96 1.56
C LEU A 172 -8.08 -10.04 1.78
N ALA A 173 -8.72 -9.57 0.71
CA ALA A 173 -9.93 -8.75 0.77
C ALA A 173 -11.11 -9.46 1.45
N GLU A 174 -11.29 -10.76 1.17
CA GLU A 174 -12.31 -11.58 1.84
C GLU A 174 -12.06 -11.65 3.35
N GLN A 175 -10.82 -11.96 3.77
CA GLN A 175 -10.45 -12.03 5.18
C GLN A 175 -10.59 -10.69 5.90
N PHE A 176 -10.14 -9.60 5.26
CA PHE A 176 -10.20 -8.26 5.81
C PHE A 176 -11.65 -7.77 5.93
N GLY A 177 -12.49 -8.05 4.93
CA GLY A 177 -13.92 -7.72 4.95
C GLY A 177 -14.72 -8.46 6.03
N ASN A 178 -14.18 -9.58 6.55
CA ASN A 178 -14.78 -10.33 7.65
C ASN A 178 -14.34 -9.83 9.04
N LEU A 179 -13.46 -8.83 9.12
CA LEU A 179 -13.13 -8.21 10.40
C LEU A 179 -14.36 -7.54 11.02
N PRO A 180 -14.58 -7.65 12.34
CA PRO A 180 -15.68 -6.97 13.01
C PRO A 180 -15.64 -5.46 12.77
N GLY A 181 -16.74 -4.88 12.29
CA GLY A 181 -16.84 -3.46 11.99
C GLY A 181 -16.24 -3.03 10.65
N ALA A 182 -15.71 -3.97 9.84
CA ALA A 182 -15.23 -3.64 8.51
C ALA A 182 -16.38 -3.16 7.61
N THR A 183 -16.14 -2.05 6.92
CA THR A 183 -17.01 -1.54 5.85
C THR A 183 -16.41 -1.90 4.50
N THR A 184 -17.22 -1.95 3.45
CA THR A 184 -16.76 -2.23 2.09
C THR A 184 -17.46 -1.32 1.10
N GLN A 185 -16.67 -0.63 0.29
CA GLN A 185 -17.11 0.15 -0.85
C GLN A 185 -16.40 -0.34 -2.12
N ARG A 186 -16.99 -0.05 -3.29
CA ARG A 186 -16.39 -0.35 -4.58
C ARG A 186 -16.39 0.91 -5.42
N LEU A 187 -15.21 1.30 -5.89
CA LEU A 187 -15.06 2.39 -6.84
C LEU A 187 -14.87 1.80 -8.24
N TYR A 188 -15.82 2.10 -9.12
CA TYR A 188 -15.73 1.86 -10.55
C TYR A 188 -15.49 3.20 -11.23
N GLU A 189 -14.46 3.25 -12.07
CA GLU A 189 -14.25 4.35 -13.00
C GLU A 189 -14.38 3.79 -14.41
N TYR A 190 -14.94 4.58 -15.31
CA TYR A 190 -15.16 4.21 -16.71
C TYR A 190 -14.31 5.07 -17.66
N ASP A 191 -13.34 5.79 -17.10
CA ASP A 191 -12.39 6.61 -17.83
C ASP A 191 -11.26 5.77 -18.43
N ASP A 192 -10.40 6.45 -19.18
CA ASP A 192 -9.31 5.89 -19.98
C ASP A 192 -8.49 4.80 -19.24
N ALA A 193 -8.27 3.66 -19.87
CA ALA A 193 -7.51 2.54 -19.29
C ALA A 193 -6.07 2.90 -18.84
N ASP A 194 -5.47 3.96 -19.38
CA ASP A 194 -4.15 4.44 -18.95
C ASP A 194 -4.22 5.16 -17.60
N ARG A 195 -3.83 4.44 -16.55
CA ARG A 195 -3.81 5.00 -15.20
C ARG A 195 -2.85 6.16 -14.99
N PHE A 196 -1.78 6.26 -15.78
CA PHE A 196 -0.77 7.31 -15.59
C PHE A 196 -1.30 8.70 -15.93
N LYS A 197 -2.38 8.81 -16.72
CA LYS A 197 -3.08 10.08 -16.98
C LYS A 197 -3.58 10.76 -15.71
N ALA A 198 -3.99 10.01 -14.68
CA ALA A 198 -4.35 10.64 -13.40
C ALA A 198 -3.15 11.32 -12.72
N LEU A 199 -1.93 10.80 -12.90
CA LEU A 199 -0.72 11.44 -12.39
C LEU A 199 -0.33 12.67 -13.22
N GLU A 200 -0.66 12.73 -14.50
CA GLU A 200 -0.47 13.95 -15.31
C GLU A 200 -1.31 15.11 -14.76
N SER A 201 -2.53 14.81 -14.30
CA SER A 201 -3.43 15.77 -13.65
C SER A 201 -3.14 16.01 -12.16
N PHE A 202 -2.10 15.40 -11.58
CA PHE A 202 -1.80 15.52 -10.16
C PHE A 202 -1.38 16.95 -9.79
N ASP A 203 -2.22 17.61 -8.98
CA ASP A 203 -2.02 18.97 -8.52
C ASP A 203 -1.54 18.99 -7.04
N PRO A 204 -0.26 19.32 -6.78
CA PRO A 204 0.28 19.39 -5.42
C PRO A 204 -0.35 20.52 -4.59
N ASP A 205 -0.89 21.56 -5.23
CA ASP A 205 -1.49 22.69 -4.53
C ASP A 205 -2.84 22.31 -3.92
N ARG A 206 -3.59 21.42 -4.57
CA ARG A 206 -4.80 20.82 -3.98
C ARG A 206 -4.49 19.96 -2.76
N VAL A 207 -3.36 19.23 -2.78
CA VAL A 207 -2.90 18.44 -1.62
C VAL A 207 -2.54 19.37 -0.46
N ARG A 208 -1.82 20.47 -0.72
CA ARG A 208 -1.48 21.47 0.28
C ARG A 208 -2.73 22.16 0.85
N ALA A 209 -3.64 22.63 -0.01
CA ALA A 209 -4.88 23.26 0.41
C ALA A 209 -5.76 22.32 1.26
N SER A 210 -5.80 21.02 0.92
CA SER A 210 -6.49 20.01 1.72
C SER A 210 -5.90 19.83 3.11
N ARG A 211 -4.57 19.96 3.25
CA ARG A 211 -3.89 19.94 4.56
C ARG A 211 -4.26 21.18 5.37
N GLU A 212 -4.11 22.36 4.78
CA GLU A 212 -4.42 23.65 5.41
C GLU A 212 -5.87 23.74 5.89
N ALA A 213 -6.83 23.33 5.05
CA ALA A 213 -8.25 23.36 5.39
C ALA A 213 -8.57 22.53 6.64
N GLN A 214 -7.90 21.40 6.80
CA GLN A 214 -8.11 20.52 7.96
C GLN A 214 -7.37 21.00 9.20
N GLU A 215 -6.19 21.60 9.05
CA GLU A 215 -5.52 22.27 10.16
C GLU A 215 -6.35 23.43 10.69
N ALA A 216 -6.99 24.20 9.80
CA ALA A 216 -7.92 25.26 10.17
C ALA A 216 -9.14 24.71 10.93
N ALA A 217 -9.77 23.64 10.44
CA ALA A 217 -10.93 23.02 11.09
C ALA A 217 -10.62 22.45 12.50
N LYS A 218 -9.36 22.18 12.82
CA LYS A 218 -8.91 21.75 14.17
C LYS A 218 -8.71 22.90 15.15
N ALA A 219 -8.56 24.13 14.65
CA ALA A 219 -8.29 25.31 15.47
C ALA A 219 -9.56 26.02 15.95
N GLU A 220 -10.72 25.61 15.44
CA GLU A 220 -12.07 26.08 15.80
C GLU A 220 -12.69 25.20 16.90
#